data_AF-A0A6B2CZ97-F1
#
_entry.id   AF-A0A6B2CZ97-F1
#
_cell.length_a   1.000
_cell.length_b   1.000
_cell.length_c   1.000
_cell.angle_alpha   90.00
_cell.angle_beta   90.00
_cell.angle_gamma   90.00
#
_symmetry.space_group_name_H-M   'P 1'
#
loop_
_entity.id
_entity.type
_entity.pdbx_description
1 polymer ?
#
loop_
_entity_poly.entity_id
_entity_poly.type
_entity_poly.pdbx_seq_one_letter_code
_entity_poly.pdbx_strand_id
1 'polypeptide(L)'
;MALKRVSPLETAEVVPDVAVIYGTPAQISAIAGALIWHGIFPEISSNWFFTCSAAVGAHRSKQPHVSIPSSGEVVWGWSEEDEASVYIPVEHLEKISTGLENIKWMYSAGAPHALRASSSARLPHNLQRL
;
A
#
# COMPACT_ATOMS: atom_id res chain seq x y z
N MET A 1 25.77 -1.76 -12.77
CA MET A 1 25.31 -1.60 -11.37
C MET A 1 24.02 -0.79 -11.44
N ALA A 2 22.86 -1.43 -11.30
CA ALA A 2 21.59 -0.75 -11.45
C ALA A 2 21.33 0.15 -10.23
N LEU A 3 21.13 1.45 -10.45
CA LEU A 3 20.67 2.35 -9.39
C LEU A 3 19.31 1.83 -8.89
N LYS A 4 19.24 1.47 -7.60
CA LYS A 4 17.94 1.35 -6.92
C LYS A 4 17.40 2.76 -6.74
N ARG A 5 16.43 3.12 -7.58
CA ARG A 5 15.75 4.42 -7.52
C ARG A 5 14.54 4.30 -6.61
N VAL A 6 14.34 5.31 -5.75
CA VAL A 6 13.10 5.53 -5.02
C VAL A 6 12.51 6.80 -5.60
N SER A 7 11.24 6.74 -6.02
CA SER A 7 10.53 7.86 -6.62
C SER A 7 9.05 7.77 -6.29
N PRO A 8 8.33 8.90 -6.23
CA PRO A 8 6.87 8.89 -6.23
C PRO A 8 6.35 8.11 -7.44
N LEU A 9 5.34 7.26 -7.23
CA LEU A 9 4.84 6.34 -8.25
C LEU A 9 4.33 7.09 -9.50
N GLU A 10 3.74 8.27 -9.30
CA GLU A 10 3.21 9.16 -10.34
C GLU A 10 4.30 9.82 -11.21
N THR A 11 5.54 9.83 -10.73
CA THR A 11 6.71 10.37 -11.47
C THR A 11 7.72 9.29 -11.84
N ALA A 12 7.38 8.01 -11.66
CA ALA A 12 8.29 6.92 -11.93
C ALA A 12 8.56 6.81 -13.45
N GLU A 13 9.82 7.01 -13.85
CA GLU A 13 10.27 6.85 -15.24
C GLU A 13 10.39 5.39 -15.67
N VAL A 14 10.36 4.47 -14.70
CA VAL A 14 10.52 3.03 -14.88
C VAL A 14 9.45 2.29 -14.09
N VAL A 15 9.11 1.08 -14.52
CA VAL A 15 8.25 0.19 -13.75
C VAL A 15 9.00 -0.21 -12.46
N PRO A 16 8.49 0.13 -11.27
CA PRO A 16 9.16 -0.22 -10.02
C PRO A 16 9.05 -1.72 -9.76
N ASP A 17 10.01 -2.27 -9.04
CA ASP A 17 9.94 -3.66 -8.56
C ASP A 17 8.92 -3.83 -7.43
N VAL A 18 8.85 -2.83 -6.55
CA VAL A 18 8.00 -2.80 -5.37
C VAL A 18 7.44 -1.39 -5.21
N ALA A 19 6.14 -1.29 -4.97
CA ALA A 19 5.50 -0.08 -4.52
C ALA A 19 5.37 -0.09 -3.00
N VAL A 20 5.64 1.05 -2.36
CA VAL A 20 5.40 1.24 -0.92
C VAL A 20 4.28 2.24 -0.77
N ILE A 21 3.25 1.87 -0.03
CA ILE A 21 2.10 2.74 0.23
C ILE A 21 2.02 2.96 1.74
N TYR A 22 2.01 4.23 2.12
CA TYR A 22 1.72 4.68 3.48
C TYR A 22 0.27 5.16 3.57
N GLY A 23 -0.34 4.96 4.73
CA GLY A 23 -1.67 5.49 5.01
C GLY A 23 -2.17 5.04 6.38
N THR A 24 -3.40 5.44 6.70
CA THR A 24 -4.01 5.02 7.97
C THR A 24 -4.17 3.50 8.04
N PRO A 25 -4.19 2.90 9.24
CA PRO A 25 -4.46 1.48 9.41
C PRO A 25 -5.72 0.99 8.70
N ALA A 26 -6.76 1.81 8.60
CA ALA A 26 -7.99 1.49 7.87
C ALA A 26 -7.76 1.39 6.35
N GLN A 27 -6.98 2.30 5.77
CA GLN A 27 -6.62 2.26 4.34
C GLN A 27 -5.71 1.06 4.03
N ILE A 28 -4.70 0.81 4.87
CA ILE A 28 -3.80 -0.34 4.71
C ILE A 28 -4.57 -1.65 4.89
N SER A 29 -5.52 -1.72 5.82
CA SER A 29 -6.41 -2.87 6.00
C SER A 29 -7.29 -3.11 4.77
N ALA A 30 -7.80 -2.06 4.12
CA ALA A 30 -8.53 -2.18 2.86
C ALA A 30 -7.67 -2.74 1.72
N ILE A 31 -6.42 -2.28 1.60
CA ILE A 31 -5.46 -2.82 0.63
C ILE A 31 -5.16 -4.30 0.93
N ALA A 32 -4.92 -4.66 2.18
CA ALA A 32 -4.72 -6.05 2.59
C ALA A 32 -5.95 -6.91 2.27
N GLY A 33 -7.16 -6.41 2.56
CA GLY A 33 -8.41 -7.08 2.21
C GLY A 33 -8.58 -7.29 0.70
N ALA A 34 -8.16 -6.31 -0.11
CA ALA A 34 -8.18 -6.42 -1.57
C ALA A 34 -7.24 -7.52 -2.08
N LEU A 35 -6.07 -7.68 -1.45
CA LEU A 35 -5.14 -8.77 -1.76
C LEU A 35 -5.70 -10.14 -1.32
N ILE A 36 -6.31 -10.20 -0.13
CA ILE A 36 -6.93 -11.41 0.43
C ILE A 36 -8.08 -11.90 -0.46
N TRP A 37 -8.85 -10.99 -1.07
CA TRP A 37 -9.87 -11.35 -2.06
C TRP A 37 -9.32 -12.22 -3.20
N HIS A 38 -8.07 -11.97 -3.60
CA HIS A 38 -7.36 -12.75 -4.63
C HIS A 38 -6.57 -13.94 -4.06
N GLY A 39 -6.78 -14.29 -2.79
CA GLY A 39 -6.07 -15.37 -2.10
C GLY A 39 -4.63 -15.04 -1.72
N ILE A 40 -4.24 -13.76 -1.75
CA ILE A 40 -2.90 -13.30 -1.40
C ILE A 40 -2.94 -12.77 0.03
N PHE A 41 -2.22 -13.42 0.93
CA PHE A 41 -2.14 -13.04 2.34
C PHE A 41 -0.82 -12.30 2.59
N PRO A 42 -0.86 -10.98 2.84
CA PRO A 42 0.34 -10.24 3.17
C PRO A 42 1.00 -10.78 4.44
N GLU A 43 2.32 -10.83 4.45
CA GLU A 43 3.05 -10.98 5.71
C GLU A 43 2.85 -9.74 6.58
N ILE A 44 2.84 -9.91 7.89
CA ILE A 44 2.69 -8.79 8.83
C ILE A 44 3.82 -8.87 9.84
N SER A 45 4.61 -7.80 9.95
CA SER A 45 5.61 -7.68 11.02
C SER A 45 5.83 -6.23 11.44
N SER A 46 6.58 -6.07 12.52
CA SER A 46 7.16 -4.78 12.92
C SER A 46 8.66 -4.98 13.04
N ASN A 47 9.44 -4.23 12.26
CA ASN A 47 10.87 -4.49 12.08
C ASN A 47 11.78 -3.56 12.90
N TRP A 48 11.24 -2.99 13.98
CA TRP A 48 11.92 -2.16 14.99
C TRP A 48 12.65 -0.93 14.44
N PHE A 49 13.79 -1.10 13.76
CA PHE A 49 14.60 -0.03 13.16
C PHE A 49 14.82 -0.18 11.66
N PHE A 50 14.42 -1.32 11.07
CA PHE A 50 14.81 -1.68 9.70
C PHE A 50 13.61 -1.93 8.79
N THR A 51 12.52 -1.18 8.95
CA THR A 51 11.32 -1.42 8.14
C THR A 51 11.54 -1.25 6.65
N CYS A 52 12.46 -0.37 6.23
CA CYS A 52 12.84 -0.24 4.82
C CYS A 52 13.33 -1.56 4.18
N SER A 53 13.80 -2.53 4.99
CA SER A 53 14.16 -3.87 4.53
C SER A 53 12.97 -4.70 4.04
N ALA A 54 11.74 -4.38 4.46
CA ALA A 54 10.52 -5.02 4.01
C ALA A 54 10.32 -4.88 2.49
N ALA A 55 10.78 -3.77 1.88
CA ALA A 55 10.79 -3.63 0.42
C ALA A 55 11.69 -4.67 -0.26
N VAL A 56 12.86 -4.97 0.32
CA VAL A 56 13.76 -6.01 -0.19
C VAL A 56 13.16 -7.40 0.06
N GLY A 57 12.52 -7.60 1.21
CA GLY A 57 11.78 -8.82 1.54
C GLY A 57 10.70 -9.11 0.49
N ALA A 58 9.78 -8.17 0.29
CA ALA A 58 8.70 -8.27 -0.68
C ALA A 58 9.22 -8.51 -2.12
N HIS A 59 10.29 -7.82 -2.53
CA HIS A 59 10.89 -8.05 -3.84
C HIS A 59 11.45 -9.47 -4.01
N ARG A 60 12.02 -10.05 -2.95
CA ARG A 60 12.64 -11.40 -3.01
C ARG A 60 11.61 -12.51 -2.87
N SER A 61 10.67 -12.37 -1.94
CA SER A 61 9.63 -13.37 -1.68
C SER A 61 8.50 -13.33 -2.70
N LYS A 62 8.38 -12.23 -3.45
CA LYS A 62 7.22 -11.93 -4.30
C LYS A 62 5.90 -11.92 -3.52
N GLN A 63 5.96 -11.62 -2.22
CA GLN A 63 4.80 -11.56 -1.35
C GLN A 63 4.62 -10.13 -0.81
N PRO A 64 3.38 -9.62 -0.76
CA PRO A 64 3.11 -8.36 -0.07
C PRO A 64 3.47 -8.45 1.41
N HIS A 65 3.85 -7.31 1.99
CA HIS A 65 4.19 -7.22 3.40
C HIS A 65 3.57 -5.95 3.98
N VAL A 66 2.80 -6.07 5.06
CA VAL A 66 2.30 -4.95 5.85
C VAL A 66 3.24 -4.73 7.02
N SER A 67 3.79 -3.52 7.13
CA SER A 67 4.55 -3.14 8.33
C SER A 67 3.67 -2.35 9.29
N ILE A 68 3.72 -2.79 10.54
CA ILE A 68 3.22 -2.02 11.68
C ILE A 68 4.35 -1.06 12.10
N PRO A 69 4.07 0.25 12.19
CA PRO A 69 5.09 1.24 12.52
C PRO A 69 5.79 0.88 13.83
N SER A 70 7.07 1.18 13.88
CA SER A 70 7.92 0.99 15.05
C SER A 70 8.63 2.29 15.40
N SER A 71 9.30 2.34 16.55
CA SER A 71 10.05 3.53 16.97
C SER A 71 11.07 3.98 15.92
N GLY A 72 11.67 3.06 15.16
CA GLY A 72 12.58 3.43 14.08
C GLY A 72 11.89 4.11 12.90
N GLU A 73 10.68 3.68 12.54
CA GLU A 73 9.88 4.34 11.49
C GLU A 73 9.43 5.73 11.92
N VAL A 74 9.00 5.91 13.17
CA VAL A 74 8.55 7.22 13.66
C VAL A 74 9.73 8.18 13.82
N VAL A 75 10.82 7.74 14.46
CA VAL A 75 11.97 8.61 14.77
C VAL A 75 12.84 8.90 13.55
N TRP A 76 13.10 7.89 12.71
CA TRP A 76 14.06 8.00 11.60
C TRP A 76 13.42 7.90 10.22
N GLY A 77 12.34 7.12 10.09
CA GLY A 77 11.57 6.99 8.86
C GLY A 77 10.57 8.12 8.62
N TRP A 78 10.30 8.93 9.65
CA TRP A 78 9.30 10.00 9.67
C TRP A 78 7.89 9.54 9.29
N SER A 79 7.57 8.27 9.56
CA SER A 79 6.18 7.81 9.53
C SER A 79 5.43 8.42 10.71
N GLU A 80 4.19 8.82 10.51
CA GLU A 80 3.33 9.28 11.61
C GLU A 80 2.90 8.09 12.49
N GLU A 81 2.57 8.35 13.76
CA GLU A 81 2.15 7.30 14.70
C GLU A 81 0.85 6.62 14.29
N ASP A 82 0.03 7.30 13.50
CA ASP A 82 -1.24 6.82 12.95
C ASP A 82 -1.12 6.29 11.51
N GLU A 83 0.10 6.05 11.03
CA GLU A 83 0.36 5.45 9.73
C GLU A 83 0.80 3.98 9.84
N ALA A 84 0.40 3.19 8.84
CA ALA A 84 1.00 1.90 8.55
C ALA A 84 1.48 1.89 7.10
N SER A 85 2.36 0.95 6.76
CA SER A 85 2.86 0.82 5.40
C SER A 85 2.61 -0.57 4.83
N VAL A 86 2.45 -0.65 3.51
CA VAL A 86 2.39 -1.91 2.78
C VAL A 86 3.37 -1.87 1.61
N TYR A 87 4.12 -2.94 1.48
CA TYR A 87 5.14 -3.19 0.47
C TYR A 87 4.59 -4.19 -0.52
N ILE A 88 4.43 -3.79 -1.77
CA ILE A 88 3.67 -4.52 -2.78
C ILE A 88 4.58 -4.80 -3.98
N PRO A 89 4.88 -6.07 -4.28
CA PRO A 89 5.45 -6.45 -5.57
C PRO A 89 4.57 -5.94 -6.71
N VAL A 90 5.16 -5.31 -7.72
CA VAL A 90 4.41 -4.59 -8.77
C VAL A 90 3.38 -5.47 -9.49
N GLU A 91 3.63 -6.78 -9.59
CA GLU A 91 2.71 -7.79 -10.14
C GLU A 91 1.38 -7.95 -9.35
N HIS A 92 1.23 -7.28 -8.21
CA HIS A 92 0.02 -7.30 -7.39
C HIS A 92 -0.73 -5.97 -7.36
N LEU A 93 -0.22 -4.90 -7.98
CA LEU A 93 -0.87 -3.60 -7.96
C LEU A 93 -2.27 -3.61 -8.59
N GLU A 94 -2.45 -4.28 -9.73
CA GLU A 94 -3.77 -4.40 -10.38
C GLU A 94 -4.77 -5.19 -9.52
N LYS A 95 -4.29 -6.16 -8.74
CA LYS A 95 -5.11 -6.95 -7.80
C LYS A 95 -5.65 -6.09 -6.67
N ILE A 96 -4.92 -5.04 -6.27
CA ILE A 96 -5.42 -4.08 -5.27
C ILE A 96 -6.58 -3.29 -5.84
N SER A 97 -6.45 -2.70 -7.04
CA SER A 97 -7.53 -1.92 -7.65
C SER A 97 -8.79 -2.76 -7.85
N THR A 98 -8.65 -3.95 -8.42
CA THR A 98 -9.79 -4.86 -8.64
C THR A 98 -10.35 -5.42 -7.32
N GLY A 99 -9.50 -5.71 -6.35
CA GLY A 99 -9.92 -6.20 -5.03
C GLY A 99 -10.71 -5.12 -4.26
N LEU A 100 -10.24 -3.87 -4.26
CA LEU A 100 -10.92 -2.74 -3.62
C LEU A 100 -12.33 -2.54 -4.18
N GLU A 101 -12.49 -2.61 -5.50
CA GLU A 101 -13.82 -2.54 -6.13
C GLU A 101 -14.75 -3.68 -5.71
N ASN A 102 -14.21 -4.89 -5.52
CA ASN A 102 -14.98 -6.06 -5.11
C ASN A 102 -15.35 -6.05 -3.62
N ILE A 103 -14.53 -5.43 -2.77
CA ILE A 103 -14.78 -5.35 -1.32
C ILE A 103 -15.40 -4.03 -0.89
N LYS A 104 -15.64 -3.08 -1.80
CA LYS A 104 -16.16 -1.74 -1.47
C LYS A 104 -17.44 -1.76 -0.63
N TRP A 105 -18.26 -2.80 -0.76
CA TRP A 105 -19.48 -2.97 0.01
C TRP A 105 -19.21 -3.13 1.52
N MET A 106 -18.08 -3.74 1.89
CA MET A 106 -17.66 -3.90 3.29
C MET A 106 -17.43 -2.54 3.96
N TYR A 107 -16.96 -1.56 3.18
CA TYR A 107 -16.72 -0.18 3.61
C TYR A 107 -17.92 0.74 3.35
N SER A 108 -18.99 0.25 2.72
CA SER A 108 -20.18 1.03 2.38
C SER A 108 -21.37 0.76 3.32
N ALA A 109 -21.41 -0.40 4.00
CA ALA A 109 -22.55 -0.85 4.80
C ALA A 109 -22.63 -0.27 6.23
N GLY A 110 -21.86 0.78 6.54
CA GLY A 110 -21.82 1.39 7.88
C GLY A 110 -20.46 1.94 8.30
N ALA A 111 -19.60 2.34 7.36
CA ALA A 111 -18.33 2.96 7.71
C ALA A 111 -18.54 4.28 8.46
N PRO A 112 -17.75 4.57 9.52
CA PRO A 112 -17.77 5.86 10.19
C PRO A 112 -17.54 6.98 9.17
N HIS A 113 -18.14 8.14 9.45
CA HIS A 113 -18.34 9.29 8.56
C HIS A 113 -17.09 9.77 7.78
N ALA A 114 -15.88 9.39 8.22
CA ALA A 114 -14.58 9.78 7.69
C ALA A 114 -14.28 9.31 6.25
N LEU A 115 -14.84 8.18 5.78
CA LEU A 115 -14.53 7.66 4.43
C LEU A 115 -15.36 8.31 3.30
N ARG A 116 -16.45 9.03 3.62
CA ARG A 116 -17.27 9.76 2.63
C ARG A 116 -16.57 10.99 2.03
N ALA A 117 -15.50 11.50 2.64
CA ALA A 117 -14.80 12.69 2.14
C ALA A 117 -13.94 12.39 0.89
N SER A 118 -13.44 11.15 0.74
CA SER A 118 -12.54 10.78 -0.37
C SER A 118 -13.26 10.45 -1.69
N SER A 119 -14.56 10.16 -1.66
CA SER A 119 -15.35 9.85 -2.87
C SER A 119 -15.67 11.07 -3.73
N SER A 120 -15.23 12.27 -3.32
CA SER A 120 -15.33 13.50 -4.10
C SER A 120 -14.07 13.81 -4.93
N ALA A 121 -12.99 13.04 -4.78
CA ALA A 121 -11.79 13.17 -5.59
C ALA A 121 -12.04 12.53 -6.98
N ARG A 122 -12.54 13.34 -7.92
CA ARG A 122 -12.61 12.99 -9.34
C ARG A 122 -11.23 12.55 -9.82
N LEU A 123 -11.17 11.36 -10.45
CA LEU A 123 -9.99 10.92 -11.19
C LEU A 123 -9.59 12.02 -12.19
N PRO A 124 -8.30 12.40 -12.28
CA PRO A 124 -7.84 13.34 -13.29
C PRO A 124 -8.19 12.79 -14.68
N HIS A 125 -8.61 13.69 -15.56
CA HIS A 125 -9.22 13.43 -16.87
C HIS A 125 -8.44 12.48 -17.81
N ASN A 126 -7.18 12.21 -17.49
CA ASN A 126 -6.23 11.48 -18.31
C ASN A 126 -6.30 9.95 -18.12
N LEU A 127 -6.96 9.46 -17.07
CA LEU A 127 -7.15 8.02 -16.82
C LEU A 127 -8.47 7.45 -17.36
N GLN A 128 -9.26 8.24 -18.09
CA GLN A 128 -10.53 7.79 -18.70
C GLN A 128 -10.36 7.26 -20.14
N ARG A 129 -9.13 7.12 -20.64
CA ARG A 129 -8.83 6.69 -22.02
C ARG A 129 -7.85 5.51 -22.09
N LEU A 130 -7.87 4.64 -21.10
CA LEU A 130 -7.30 3.28 -21.17
C LEU A 130 -8.46 2.30 -20.97
#